data_AF-A0A6V7X0Z4-F1
#
_entry.id   AF-A0A6V7X0Z4-F1
#
_cell.length_a   1.000
_cell.length_b   1.000
_cell.length_c   1.000
_cell.angle_alpha   90.00
_cell.angle_beta   90.00
_cell.angle_gamma   90.00
#
_symmetry.space_group_name_H-M   'P 1'
#
loop_
_entity.id
_entity.type
_entity.pdbx_description
1 polymer ?
#
loop_
_entity_poly.entity_id
_entity_poly.type
_entity_poly.pdbx_seq_one_letter_code
_entity_poly.pdbx_strand_id
1 'polypeptide(L)'
;MMKYFFEFNLSNINTIMLLIMVYLQACFTVSTEIPSVASIRLQKLNEKVENKLEKREDSIPVIEIRGEGKPMSASQIRNFEWWTSRHKGYKNLAPGQCPRKARRLDFVTFHYKGFSEAGKKFDQSYGRENDGIKIQLGVGMTMPGLDKGIKGMCDGELRKIDVPWRLSRKRKSKIWRFIPNDEHWLRFDIEAIKIEPWTIEGQFEWMDLNNDSKLTEDELSRFDYKMLKEFGKAWPNADIDTVTASKYYIKYFDANNDGIINIYEFKYIFKRDMSIMKSKRKNKEKIEGRKRDPGLQWILDYNNDGIVTVQEIDNADKIFEVNPAILPGEKIKEEL
;
A
#
# COMPACT_ATOMS: atom_id res chain seq x y z
N MET A 1 -26.79 93.44 -7.52
CA MET A 1 -27.92 94.38 -7.33
C MET A 1 -29.20 93.57 -7.53
N MET A 2 -30.19 93.75 -6.66
CA MET A 2 -31.46 92.99 -6.51
C MET A 2 -31.38 91.64 -5.78
N LYS A 3 -31.66 91.74 -4.48
CA LYS A 3 -32.17 90.70 -3.59
C LYS A 3 -33.46 90.13 -4.20
N TYR A 4 -33.56 88.80 -4.29
CA TYR A 4 -34.84 88.12 -4.25
C TYR A 4 -34.80 87.09 -3.13
N PHE A 5 -35.29 87.53 -1.97
CA PHE A 5 -35.86 86.70 -0.93
C PHE A 5 -37.01 85.92 -1.58
N PHE A 6 -36.95 84.59 -1.57
CA PHE A 6 -38.13 83.75 -1.70
C PHE A 6 -38.18 82.84 -0.49
N GLU A 7 -38.88 83.32 0.53
CA GLU A 7 -39.47 82.51 1.59
C GLU A 7 -40.40 81.49 0.93
N PHE A 8 -40.01 80.22 0.92
CA PHE A 8 -40.95 79.15 0.61
C PHE A 8 -41.62 78.71 1.91
N ASN A 9 -42.85 79.20 2.06
CA ASN A 9 -43.81 78.77 3.06
C ASN A 9 -44.00 77.23 2.99
N LEU A 10 -43.76 76.57 4.13
CA LEU A 10 -44.13 75.18 4.39
C LEU A 10 -45.66 75.08 4.54
N SER A 11 -46.38 74.91 3.44
CA SER A 11 -47.82 74.62 3.52
C SER A 11 -48.33 73.63 2.48
N ASN A 12 -47.45 72.80 1.89
CA ASN A 12 -47.90 71.70 1.05
C ASN A 12 -46.93 70.51 1.08
N ILE A 13 -47.22 69.54 1.95
CA ILE A 13 -46.46 68.28 2.10
C ILE A 13 -46.36 67.52 0.76
N ASN A 14 -47.34 67.70 -0.13
CA ASN A 14 -47.39 67.03 -1.43
C ASN A 14 -46.30 67.47 -2.42
N THR A 15 -45.80 68.71 -2.34
CA THR A 15 -44.80 69.21 -3.30
C THR A 15 -43.37 68.74 -2.93
N ILE A 16 -43.09 68.60 -1.63
CA ILE A 16 -41.82 68.04 -1.13
C ILE A 16 -41.77 66.53 -1.42
N MET A 17 -42.90 65.83 -1.29
CA MET A 17 -43.02 64.42 -1.64
C MET A 17 -42.75 64.13 -3.12
N LEU A 18 -43.22 65.00 -4.03
CA LEU A 18 -42.96 64.86 -5.47
C LEU A 18 -41.50 65.13 -5.84
N LEU A 19 -40.84 66.11 -5.21
CA LEU A 19 -39.41 66.37 -5.41
C LEU A 19 -38.53 65.25 -4.86
N ILE A 20 -38.88 64.66 -3.71
CA ILE A 20 -38.19 63.50 -3.14
C ILE A 20 -38.39 62.25 -4.01
N MET A 21 -39.60 62.01 -4.54
CA MET A 21 -39.87 60.89 -5.45
C MET A 21 -39.11 61.02 -6.77
N VAL A 22 -39.03 62.21 -7.36
CA VAL A 22 -38.26 62.41 -8.61
C VAL A 22 -36.75 62.24 -8.36
N TYR A 23 -36.22 62.66 -7.21
CA TYR A 23 -34.81 62.41 -6.85
C TYR A 23 -34.52 60.93 -6.55
N LEU A 24 -35.44 60.22 -5.91
CA LEU A 24 -35.31 58.77 -5.67
C LEU A 24 -35.40 57.95 -6.95
N GLN A 25 -36.22 58.36 -7.93
CA GLN A 25 -36.40 57.65 -9.19
C GLN A 25 -35.24 57.90 -10.18
N ALA A 26 -34.57 59.06 -10.10
CA ALA A 26 -33.36 59.33 -10.88
C ALA A 26 -32.10 58.64 -10.31
N CYS A 27 -32.06 58.34 -9.01
CA CYS A 27 -31.00 57.51 -8.41
C CYS A 27 -31.16 56.01 -8.70
N PHE A 28 -32.37 55.54 -9.02
CA PHE A 28 -32.66 54.12 -9.23
C PHE A 28 -32.43 53.61 -10.66
N THR A 29 -32.14 54.50 -11.62
CA THR A 29 -31.99 54.14 -13.06
C THR A 29 -30.56 54.29 -13.61
N VAL A 30 -29.56 54.58 -12.75
CA VAL A 30 -28.12 54.56 -13.11
C VAL A 30 -27.36 53.48 -12.32
N SER A 31 -27.98 52.32 -12.20
CA SER A 31 -27.32 51.08 -11.77
C SER A 31 -27.57 49.97 -12.78
N THR A 32 -27.39 50.32 -14.06
CA THR A 32 -27.15 49.35 -15.13
C THR A 32 -25.77 48.72 -14.92
N GLU A 33 -25.80 47.54 -14.30
CA GLU A 33 -24.91 46.40 -14.56
C GLU A 33 -23.47 46.74 -15.01
N ILE A 34 -22.65 47.22 -14.07
CA ILE A 34 -21.21 46.97 -14.13
C ILE A 34 -20.95 45.86 -13.12
N PRO A 35 -20.73 44.60 -13.55
CA PRO A 35 -20.36 43.56 -12.61
C PRO A 35 -19.07 44.01 -11.91
N SER A 36 -19.12 44.13 -10.58
CA SER A 36 -17.93 44.49 -9.80
C SER A 36 -16.80 43.53 -10.15
N VAL A 37 -15.54 44.00 -10.08
CA VAL A 37 -14.36 43.13 -10.32
C VAL A 37 -14.42 41.86 -9.46
N ALA A 38 -15.08 41.92 -8.29
CA ALA A 38 -15.36 40.77 -7.44
C ALA A 38 -16.35 39.76 -8.05
N SER A 39 -17.44 40.19 -8.70
CA SER A 39 -18.38 39.27 -9.35
C SER A 39 -17.82 38.64 -10.63
N ILE A 40 -17.02 39.38 -11.42
CA ILE A 40 -16.28 38.80 -12.55
C ILE A 40 -15.22 37.80 -12.06
N ARG A 41 -14.55 38.10 -10.94
CA ARG A 41 -13.56 37.20 -10.34
C ARG A 41 -14.22 35.96 -9.74
N LEU A 42 -15.42 36.08 -9.17
CA LEU A 42 -16.24 34.96 -8.70
C LEU A 42 -16.79 34.12 -9.85
N GLN A 43 -17.26 34.72 -10.94
CA GLN A 43 -17.64 33.98 -12.15
C GLN A 43 -16.44 33.26 -12.77
N LYS A 44 -15.28 33.91 -12.90
CA LYS A 44 -14.05 33.25 -13.36
C LYS A 44 -13.53 32.19 -12.40
N LEU A 45 -13.77 32.32 -11.09
CA LEU A 45 -13.43 31.29 -10.11
C LEU A 45 -14.40 30.12 -10.18
N ASN A 46 -15.70 30.36 -10.30
CA ASN A 46 -16.72 29.33 -10.45
C ASN A 46 -16.57 28.60 -11.77
N GLU A 47 -16.35 29.29 -12.89
CA GLU A 47 -16.09 28.68 -14.20
C GLU A 47 -14.77 27.89 -14.21
N LYS A 48 -13.77 28.31 -13.42
CA LYS A 48 -12.49 27.58 -13.24
C LYS A 48 -12.61 26.43 -12.22
N VAL A 49 -13.61 26.45 -11.34
CA VAL A 49 -13.95 25.38 -10.40
C VAL A 49 -14.84 24.35 -11.09
N GLU A 50 -15.82 24.75 -11.88
CA GLU A 50 -16.63 23.91 -12.76
C GLU A 50 -15.77 23.26 -13.84
N ASN A 51 -14.90 23.98 -14.54
CA ASN A 51 -13.92 23.37 -15.46
C ASN A 51 -12.90 22.44 -14.77
N LYS A 52 -12.75 22.52 -13.44
CA LYS A 52 -11.87 21.65 -12.64
C LYS A 52 -12.63 20.48 -12.01
N LEU A 53 -13.95 20.58 -11.87
CA LEU A 53 -14.88 19.54 -11.43
C LEU A 53 -15.34 18.68 -12.61
N GLU A 54 -15.62 19.27 -13.76
CA GLU A 54 -16.00 18.59 -15.02
C GLU A 54 -14.81 17.84 -15.66
N LYS A 55 -13.59 18.05 -15.14
CA LYS A 55 -12.38 17.25 -15.46
C LYS A 55 -12.09 16.12 -14.47
N ARG A 56 -13.01 15.84 -13.55
CA ARG A 56 -12.87 14.78 -12.54
C ARG A 56 -13.96 13.74 -12.69
N GLU A 57 -13.88 12.93 -13.75
CA GLU A 57 -14.38 11.56 -13.70
C GLU A 57 -13.64 10.69 -14.73
N ASP A 58 -13.30 9.50 -14.23
CA ASP A 58 -13.14 8.24 -14.94
C ASP A 58 -11.90 7.98 -15.80
N SER A 59 -10.84 7.52 -15.13
CA SER A 59 -10.02 6.41 -15.65
C SER A 59 -9.03 5.86 -14.61
N ILE A 60 -8.86 4.53 -14.54
CA ILE A 60 -8.04 3.79 -13.56
C ILE A 60 -6.73 3.28 -14.23
N PRO A 61 -5.53 3.42 -13.63
CA PRO A 61 -4.26 3.21 -14.35
C PRO A 61 -3.71 1.78 -14.33
N VAL A 62 -3.25 1.24 -15.46
CA VAL A 62 -2.66 -0.12 -15.54
C VAL A 62 -1.14 -0.07 -15.31
N ILE A 63 -0.64 -0.70 -14.24
CA ILE A 63 0.78 -1.08 -14.11
C ILE A 63 0.97 -2.44 -14.75
N GLU A 64 1.78 -2.42 -15.80
CA GLU A 64 2.13 -3.59 -16.57
C GLU A 64 3.54 -4.02 -16.16
N ILE A 65 3.64 -5.24 -15.62
CA ILE A 65 4.86 -5.73 -15.00
C ILE A 65 5.60 -6.60 -16.00
N ARG A 66 6.63 -6.04 -16.62
CA ARG A 66 7.57 -6.80 -17.45
C ARG A 66 8.34 -7.75 -16.54
N GLY A 67 8.09 -9.06 -16.71
CA GLY A 67 8.81 -10.09 -15.97
C GLY A 67 10.29 -10.11 -16.33
N GLU A 68 11.17 -10.03 -15.33
CA GLU A 68 12.61 -10.25 -15.51
C GLU A 68 12.86 -11.73 -15.85
N GLY A 69 13.42 -12.02 -17.02
CA GLY A 69 13.64 -13.37 -17.55
C GLY A 69 13.91 -13.38 -19.07
N LYS A 70 14.12 -14.57 -19.67
CA LYS A 70 14.30 -14.70 -21.14
C LYS A 70 13.19 -13.92 -21.89
N PRO A 71 13.56 -13.17 -22.95
CA PRO A 71 12.63 -12.28 -23.63
C PRO A 71 11.39 -13.03 -24.09
N MET A 72 10.23 -12.35 -24.00
CA MET A 72 8.97 -12.84 -24.53
C MET A 72 9.13 -13.19 -26.02
N SER A 73 8.42 -14.21 -26.50
CA SER A 73 8.42 -14.52 -27.93
C SER A 73 7.85 -13.35 -28.73
N ALA A 74 8.21 -13.21 -30.01
CA ALA A 74 7.66 -12.15 -30.86
C ALA A 74 6.12 -12.16 -30.90
N SER A 75 5.50 -13.34 -30.77
CA SER A 75 4.03 -13.47 -30.66
C SER A 75 3.51 -12.95 -29.32
N GLN A 76 4.22 -13.20 -28.22
CA GLN A 76 3.89 -12.65 -26.91
C GLN A 76 4.08 -11.12 -26.87
N ILE A 77 5.12 -10.60 -27.53
CA ILE A 77 5.38 -9.15 -27.68
C ILE A 77 4.30 -8.49 -28.54
N ARG A 78 3.91 -9.06 -29.68
CA ARG A 78 2.83 -8.52 -30.52
C ARG A 78 1.48 -8.54 -29.82
N ASN A 79 1.16 -9.63 -29.10
CA ASN A 79 -0.06 -9.71 -28.31
C ASN A 79 -0.07 -8.62 -27.21
N PHE A 80 1.08 -8.42 -26.57
CA PHE A 80 1.30 -7.38 -25.59
C PHE A 80 1.17 -5.95 -26.14
N GLU A 81 1.78 -5.67 -27.30
CA GLU A 81 1.70 -4.38 -27.98
C GLU A 81 0.27 -4.09 -28.42
N TRP A 82 -0.47 -5.14 -28.80
CA TRP A 82 -1.89 -5.07 -29.12
C TRP A 82 -2.76 -4.78 -27.88
N TRP A 83 -2.51 -5.46 -26.76
CA TRP A 83 -3.21 -5.22 -25.49
C TRP A 83 -2.93 -3.82 -24.93
N THR A 84 -1.67 -3.38 -24.89
CA THR A 84 -1.28 -2.03 -24.43
C THR A 84 -1.85 -0.93 -25.33
N SER A 85 -1.91 -1.16 -26.66
CA SER A 85 -2.51 -0.21 -27.60
C SER A 85 -4.04 -0.09 -27.45
N ARG A 86 -4.72 -1.16 -27.02
CA ARG A 86 -6.16 -1.13 -26.67
C ARG A 86 -6.46 -0.33 -25.40
N HIS A 87 -5.47 -0.13 -24.52
CA HIS A 87 -5.64 0.48 -23.20
C HIS A 87 -4.94 1.85 -23.07
N LYS A 88 -4.69 2.53 -24.19
CA LYS A 88 -3.91 3.77 -24.31
C LYS A 88 -4.64 5.04 -23.81
N GLY A 89 -5.31 4.98 -22.66
CA GLY A 89 -6.19 6.07 -22.21
C GLY A 89 -6.58 6.11 -20.73
N TYR A 90 -5.72 5.76 -19.76
CA TYR A 90 -6.13 5.81 -18.35
C TYR A 90 -5.07 6.43 -17.42
N LYS A 91 -5.42 7.50 -16.67
CA LYS A 91 -4.52 8.27 -15.77
C LYS A 91 -4.67 7.85 -14.30
N ASN A 92 -3.59 7.95 -13.51
CA ASN A 92 -3.60 7.58 -12.09
C ASN A 92 -4.49 8.49 -11.23
N LEU A 93 -5.31 7.91 -10.35
CA LEU A 93 -5.88 8.62 -9.20
C LEU A 93 -5.00 8.39 -7.97
N ALA A 94 -3.77 8.90 -8.04
CA ALA A 94 -2.98 9.08 -6.83
C ALA A 94 -3.52 10.34 -6.13
N PRO A 95 -3.73 10.31 -4.80
CA PRO A 95 -4.02 11.55 -4.09
C PRO A 95 -2.93 12.57 -4.39
N GLY A 96 -3.32 13.85 -4.56
CA GLY A 96 -2.39 14.91 -4.95
C GLY A 96 -1.21 15.10 -3.98
N GLN A 97 -1.31 14.53 -2.77
CA GLN A 97 -0.23 14.40 -1.80
C GLN A 97 -0.05 12.93 -1.46
N CYS A 98 1.17 12.43 -1.65
CA CYS A 98 1.58 11.10 -1.23
C CYS A 98 2.81 11.26 -0.33
N PRO A 99 2.63 11.37 1.01
CA PRO A 99 3.74 11.65 1.92
C PRO A 99 4.77 10.52 1.89
N ARG A 100 4.32 9.28 1.68
CA ARG A 100 5.18 8.12 1.56
C ARG A 100 4.58 7.11 0.59
N LYS A 101 5.45 6.53 -0.23
CA LYS A 101 5.12 5.43 -1.13
C LYS A 101 5.42 4.09 -0.48
N ALA A 102 4.58 3.08 -0.74
CA ALA A 102 4.79 1.71 -0.29
C ALA A 102 6.15 1.17 -0.73
N ARG A 103 6.95 0.68 0.22
CA ARG A 103 8.24 0.03 -0.04
C ARG A 103 8.25 -1.38 0.54
N ARG A 104 9.24 -2.19 0.13
CA ARG A 104 9.41 -3.55 0.65
C ARG A 104 9.41 -3.52 2.19
N LEU A 105 8.75 -4.52 2.77
CA LEU A 105 8.44 -4.77 4.19
C LEU A 105 7.25 -4.00 4.76
N ASP A 106 6.81 -2.91 4.12
CA ASP A 106 5.65 -2.16 4.62
C ASP A 106 4.40 -3.04 4.61
N PHE A 107 3.51 -2.80 5.56
CA PHE A 107 2.21 -3.44 5.60
C PHE A 107 1.23 -2.65 4.73
N VAL A 108 0.56 -3.33 3.81
CA VAL A 108 -0.41 -2.73 2.89
C VAL A 108 -1.74 -3.42 3.08
N THR A 109 -2.75 -2.65 3.46
CA THR A 109 -4.15 -3.08 3.49
C THR A 109 -4.84 -2.54 2.25
N PHE A 110 -5.41 -3.43 1.44
CA PHE A 110 -6.04 -3.06 0.18
C PHE A 110 -7.30 -3.88 -0.12
N HIS A 111 -8.16 -3.31 -0.96
CA HIS A 111 -9.22 -4.04 -1.65
C HIS A 111 -8.84 -4.31 -3.10
N TYR A 112 -9.41 -5.37 -3.69
CA TYR A 112 -9.22 -5.68 -5.11
C TYR A 112 -10.50 -6.21 -5.77
N LYS A 113 -10.53 -6.07 -7.10
CA LYS A 113 -11.38 -6.83 -8.02
C LYS A 113 -10.49 -7.51 -9.06
N GLY A 114 -10.63 -8.83 -9.22
CA GLY A 114 -9.84 -9.63 -10.16
C GLY A 114 -10.65 -10.03 -11.39
N PHE A 115 -10.08 -9.80 -12.57
CA PHE A 115 -10.69 -10.07 -13.87
C PHE A 115 -9.79 -10.95 -14.74
N SER A 116 -10.39 -11.89 -15.47
CA SER A 116 -9.67 -12.66 -16.49
C SER A 116 -9.37 -11.79 -17.72
N GLU A 117 -8.52 -12.30 -18.62
CA GLU A 117 -8.23 -11.66 -19.90
C GLU A 117 -9.49 -11.32 -20.72
N ALA A 118 -10.53 -12.15 -20.62
CA ALA A 118 -11.84 -11.91 -21.26
C ALA A 118 -12.70 -10.83 -20.56
N GLY A 119 -12.20 -10.20 -19.49
CA GLY A 119 -12.92 -9.21 -18.69
C GLY A 119 -13.91 -9.79 -17.68
N LYS A 120 -14.00 -11.12 -17.55
CA LYS A 120 -14.88 -11.77 -16.57
C LYS A 120 -14.29 -11.65 -15.17
N LYS A 121 -15.05 -11.08 -14.23
CA LYS A 121 -14.66 -11.05 -12.81
C LYS A 121 -14.61 -12.47 -12.24
N PHE A 122 -13.48 -12.88 -11.68
CA PHE A 122 -13.32 -14.19 -11.05
C PHE A 122 -13.31 -14.13 -9.53
N ASP A 123 -12.94 -12.99 -8.94
CA ASP A 123 -12.92 -12.81 -7.49
C ASP A 123 -12.88 -11.32 -7.09
N GLN A 124 -13.21 -11.00 -5.84
CA GLN A 124 -13.10 -9.66 -5.25
C GLN A 124 -12.97 -9.74 -3.73
N SER A 125 -12.33 -8.73 -3.12
CA SER A 125 -12.31 -8.59 -1.66
C SER A 125 -13.57 -7.92 -1.09
N TYR A 126 -14.27 -7.10 -1.87
CA TYR A 126 -15.42 -6.34 -1.42
C TYR A 126 -16.57 -7.28 -0.99
N GLY A 127 -17.17 -6.99 0.17
CA GLY A 127 -18.30 -7.75 0.73
C GLY A 127 -17.89 -9.02 1.49
N ARG A 128 -16.59 -9.23 1.73
CA ARG A 128 -16.12 -10.20 2.74
C ARG A 128 -16.24 -9.58 4.13
N GLU A 129 -16.27 -10.39 5.17
CA GLU A 129 -16.39 -9.95 6.58
C GLU A 129 -15.23 -9.03 7.05
N ASN A 130 -14.14 -8.92 6.28
CA ASN A 130 -12.94 -8.18 6.67
C ASN A 130 -12.83 -6.81 5.95
N ASP A 131 -12.31 -5.79 6.66
CA ASP A 131 -12.03 -4.42 6.18
C ASP A 131 -10.88 -4.30 5.15
N GLY A 132 -10.65 -5.36 4.37
CA GLY A 132 -9.59 -5.45 3.36
C GLY A 132 -8.63 -6.59 3.60
N ILE A 133 -7.67 -6.73 2.69
CA ILE A 133 -6.58 -7.70 2.81
C ILE A 133 -5.32 -6.96 3.22
N LYS A 134 -4.81 -7.28 4.42
CA LYS A 134 -3.51 -6.80 4.90
C LYS A 134 -2.42 -7.80 4.51
N ILE A 135 -1.42 -7.33 3.76
CA ILE A 135 -0.21 -8.09 3.41
C ILE A 135 1.03 -7.33 3.83
N GLN A 136 2.13 -8.06 4.00
CA GLN A 136 3.46 -7.46 4.04
C GLN A 136 4.05 -7.45 2.62
N LEU A 137 4.47 -6.28 2.15
CA LEU A 137 4.93 -6.08 0.78
C LEU A 137 6.35 -6.63 0.57
N GLY A 138 6.59 -7.35 -0.53
CA GLY A 138 7.93 -7.77 -0.93
C GLY A 138 8.47 -9.01 -0.20
N VAL A 139 7.61 -9.72 0.54
CA VAL A 139 7.95 -10.96 1.27
C VAL A 139 7.18 -12.19 0.74
N GLY A 140 6.48 -12.06 -0.39
CA GLY A 140 5.81 -13.19 -1.04
C GLY A 140 4.50 -13.65 -0.39
N MET A 141 3.73 -12.74 0.21
CA MET A 141 2.36 -13.01 0.71
C MET A 141 1.28 -12.90 -0.37
N THR A 142 1.63 -12.42 -1.56
CA THR A 142 0.73 -12.34 -2.71
C THR A 142 1.48 -12.80 -3.96
N MET A 143 0.78 -12.91 -5.08
CA MET A 143 1.41 -13.32 -6.34
C MET A 143 2.51 -12.31 -6.76
N PRO A 144 3.62 -12.77 -7.36
CA PRO A 144 4.76 -11.92 -7.67
C PRO A 144 4.44 -10.67 -8.48
N GLY A 145 3.45 -10.75 -9.39
CA GLY A 145 2.95 -9.61 -10.13
C GLY A 145 2.32 -8.57 -9.20
N LEU A 146 1.34 -8.94 -8.40
CA LEU A 146 0.72 -8.00 -7.46
C LEU A 146 1.73 -7.38 -6.50
N ASP A 147 2.67 -8.17 -5.98
CA ASP A 147 3.72 -7.69 -5.08
C ASP A 147 4.59 -6.61 -5.74
N LYS A 148 4.92 -6.79 -7.03
CA LYS A 148 5.64 -5.79 -7.83
C LYS A 148 4.79 -4.56 -8.17
N GLY A 149 3.50 -4.76 -8.46
CA GLY A 149 2.60 -3.68 -8.90
C GLY A 149 2.05 -2.80 -7.76
N ILE A 150 1.93 -3.33 -6.55
CA ILE A 150 1.55 -2.56 -5.34
C ILE A 150 2.71 -1.68 -4.85
N LYS A 151 3.94 -2.06 -5.17
CA LYS A 151 5.11 -1.26 -4.83
C LYS A 151 4.96 0.16 -5.37
N GLY A 152 5.22 1.14 -4.52
CA GLY A 152 5.10 2.54 -4.87
C GLY A 152 3.68 3.09 -4.86
N MET A 153 2.69 2.35 -4.36
CA MET A 153 1.33 2.87 -4.09
C MET A 153 1.33 3.86 -2.92
N CYS A 154 0.33 4.72 -2.91
CA CYS A 154 0.04 5.68 -1.84
C CYS A 154 -1.27 5.29 -1.12
N ASP A 155 -1.46 5.81 0.10
CA ASP A 155 -2.72 5.65 0.82
C ASP A 155 -3.88 6.23 0.01
N GLY A 156 -4.99 5.50 -0.11
CA GLY A 156 -6.14 5.89 -0.91
C GLY A 156 -5.92 5.82 -2.43
N GLU A 157 -4.79 5.28 -2.92
CA GLU A 157 -4.55 5.15 -4.36
C GLU A 157 -5.35 4.00 -4.98
N LEU A 158 -5.99 4.30 -6.12
CA LEU A 158 -6.56 3.27 -7.00
C LEU A 158 -5.62 2.96 -8.16
N ARG A 159 -5.34 1.68 -8.36
CA ARG A 159 -4.40 1.19 -9.36
C ARG A 159 -4.89 -0.09 -10.02
N LYS A 160 -4.93 -0.10 -11.34
CA LYS A 160 -5.03 -1.33 -12.13
C LYS A 160 -3.65 -1.97 -12.27
N ILE A 161 -3.59 -3.29 -12.19
CA ILE A 161 -2.36 -4.05 -12.38
C ILE A 161 -2.68 -5.19 -13.33
N ASP A 162 -2.04 -5.18 -14.50
CA ASP A 162 -2.12 -6.27 -15.45
C ASP A 162 -0.92 -7.21 -15.20
N VAL A 163 -1.23 -8.39 -14.68
CA VAL A 163 -0.26 -9.41 -14.27
C VAL A 163 -0.16 -10.47 -15.37
N PRO A 164 1.02 -10.62 -16.01
CA PRO A 164 1.22 -11.70 -16.98
C PRO A 164 1.24 -13.06 -16.28
N TRP A 165 0.85 -14.13 -16.99
CA TRP A 165 0.83 -15.51 -16.49
C TRP A 165 2.11 -15.92 -15.73
N ARG A 166 3.28 -15.53 -16.25
CA ARG A 166 4.59 -15.86 -15.62
C ARG A 166 4.78 -15.29 -14.22
N LEU A 167 4.08 -14.20 -13.89
CA LEU A 167 4.10 -13.53 -12.59
C LEU A 167 2.81 -13.72 -11.80
N SER A 168 1.89 -14.55 -12.29
CA SER A 168 0.69 -14.91 -11.56
C SER A 168 0.97 -16.15 -10.68
N ARG A 169 0.20 -17.22 -10.83
CA ARG A 169 0.34 -18.47 -10.10
C ARG A 169 0.90 -19.54 -11.01
N LYS A 170 1.84 -20.35 -10.50
CA LYS A 170 2.35 -21.53 -11.22
C LYS A 170 1.51 -22.79 -10.99
N ARG A 171 0.64 -22.78 -9.97
CA ARG A 171 -0.18 -23.93 -9.54
C ARG A 171 -1.61 -23.48 -9.21
N LYS A 172 -2.55 -24.42 -9.28
CA LYS A 172 -3.94 -24.18 -8.82
C LYS A 172 -3.92 -23.75 -7.35
N SER A 173 -4.61 -22.66 -7.06
CA SER A 173 -4.80 -22.20 -5.68
C SER A 173 -6.13 -22.70 -5.14
N LYS A 174 -6.15 -23.11 -3.86
CA LYS A 174 -7.40 -23.42 -3.15
C LYS A 174 -8.29 -22.19 -2.96
N ILE A 175 -7.72 -21.00 -2.91
CA ILE A 175 -8.42 -19.72 -2.73
C ILE A 175 -8.95 -19.23 -4.08
N TRP A 176 -8.10 -19.22 -5.10
CA TRP A 176 -8.44 -18.64 -6.41
C TRP A 176 -8.84 -19.71 -7.42
N ARG A 177 -9.86 -20.51 -7.11
CA ARG A 177 -10.23 -21.70 -7.90
C ARG A 177 -10.72 -21.37 -9.31
N PHE A 178 -11.32 -20.20 -9.49
CA PHE A 178 -11.96 -19.78 -10.75
C PHE A 178 -11.02 -19.12 -11.75
N ILE A 179 -9.74 -18.93 -11.40
CA ILE A 179 -8.74 -18.50 -12.37
C ILE A 179 -8.51 -19.70 -13.33
N PRO A 180 -8.53 -19.49 -14.67
CA PRO A 180 -8.12 -20.53 -15.63
C PRO A 180 -6.68 -21.00 -15.39
N ASN A 181 -6.34 -22.17 -15.90
CA ASN A 181 -4.98 -22.72 -15.77
C ASN A 181 -4.09 -22.47 -16.99
N ASP A 182 -4.65 -21.85 -18.02
CA ASP A 182 -3.98 -21.58 -19.29
C ASP A 182 -3.22 -20.24 -19.21
N GLU A 183 -2.29 -20.02 -20.15
CA GLU A 183 -1.45 -18.82 -20.20
C GLU A 183 -2.28 -17.55 -20.49
N HIS A 184 -2.85 -16.97 -19.45
CA HIS A 184 -3.67 -15.76 -19.54
C HIS A 184 -3.16 -14.63 -18.68
N TRP A 185 -3.50 -13.43 -19.11
CA TRP A 185 -3.32 -12.21 -18.34
C TRP A 185 -4.40 -12.11 -17.28
N LEU A 186 -4.02 -11.60 -16.11
CA LEU A 186 -4.96 -11.27 -15.05
C LEU A 186 -4.93 -9.77 -14.82
N ARG A 187 -6.11 -9.17 -14.73
CA ARG A 187 -6.26 -7.77 -14.39
C ARG A 187 -6.76 -7.65 -12.96
N PHE A 188 -6.14 -6.77 -12.20
CA PHE A 188 -6.55 -6.44 -10.84
C PHE A 188 -6.79 -4.95 -10.71
N ASP A 189 -7.99 -4.58 -10.29
CA ASP A 189 -8.28 -3.21 -9.85
C ASP A 189 -8.04 -3.19 -8.34
N ILE A 190 -7.02 -2.47 -7.87
CA ILE A 190 -6.60 -2.38 -6.47
C ILE A 190 -6.93 -1.00 -5.91
N GLU A 191 -7.43 -0.96 -4.69
CA GLU A 191 -7.61 0.23 -3.87
C GLU A 191 -6.79 0.07 -2.60
N ALA A 192 -5.72 0.86 -2.44
CA ALA A 192 -4.93 0.87 -1.22
C ALA A 192 -5.66 1.66 -0.13
N ILE A 193 -6.07 0.97 0.93
CA ILE A 193 -6.79 1.55 2.06
C ILE A 193 -5.79 2.22 3.01
N LYS A 194 -4.74 1.47 3.38
CA LYS A 194 -3.74 1.90 4.37
C LYS A 194 -2.38 1.28 4.09
N ILE A 195 -1.33 2.07 4.21
CA ILE A 195 0.07 1.69 4.08
C ILE A 195 0.76 2.07 5.38
N GLU A 196 1.14 1.05 6.14
CA GLU A 196 1.82 1.21 7.41
C GLU A 196 3.31 0.92 7.21
N PRO A 197 4.21 1.82 7.63
CA PRO A 197 5.63 1.59 7.52
C PRO A 197 6.03 0.37 8.36
N TRP A 198 6.95 -0.44 7.83
CA TRP A 198 7.50 -1.52 8.63
C TRP A 198 8.25 -1.00 9.86
N THR A 199 7.92 -1.55 11.01
CA THR A 199 8.62 -1.37 12.29
C THR A 199 8.86 -2.74 12.92
N ILE A 200 9.79 -2.81 13.87
CA ILE A 200 10.08 -4.06 14.59
C ILE A 200 8.86 -4.45 15.43
N GLU A 201 8.26 -3.45 16.08
CA GLU A 201 7.07 -3.60 16.91
C GLU A 201 5.87 -4.07 16.09
N GLY A 202 5.61 -3.45 14.93
CA GLY A 202 4.53 -3.87 14.04
C GLY A 202 4.74 -5.25 13.43
N GLN A 203 5.99 -5.72 13.32
CA GLN A 203 6.29 -7.10 12.92
C GLN A 203 5.97 -8.10 14.04
N PHE A 204 6.29 -7.75 15.28
CA PHE A 204 5.97 -8.55 16.46
C PHE A 204 4.45 -8.64 16.65
N GLU A 205 3.75 -7.51 16.65
CA GLU A 205 2.29 -7.42 16.71
C GLU A 205 1.61 -8.22 15.58
N TRP A 206 2.22 -8.28 14.39
CA TRP A 206 1.69 -9.08 13.30
C TRP A 206 1.79 -10.59 13.55
N MET A 207 2.80 -11.03 14.29
CA MET A 207 3.04 -12.43 14.65
C MET A 207 2.28 -12.85 15.91
N ASP A 208 2.03 -11.90 16.81
CA ASP A 208 1.24 -12.07 18.02
C ASP A 208 -0.26 -12.21 17.66
N LEU A 209 -0.78 -13.44 17.74
CA LEU A 209 -2.15 -13.75 17.33
C LEU A 209 -3.19 -13.42 18.42
N ASN A 210 -2.78 -13.39 19.69
CA ASN A 210 -3.69 -13.20 20.83
C ASN A 210 -3.56 -11.78 21.44
N ASN A 211 -2.58 -10.98 21.00
CA ASN A 211 -2.24 -9.64 21.46
C ASN A 211 -1.82 -9.57 22.94
N ASP A 212 -1.19 -10.61 23.48
CA ASP A 212 -0.68 -10.64 24.85
C ASP A 212 0.76 -10.13 25.01
N SER A 213 1.35 -9.60 23.92
CA SER A 213 2.70 -9.08 23.85
C SER A 213 3.80 -10.13 24.06
N LYS A 214 3.49 -11.41 23.80
CA LYS A 214 4.42 -12.53 23.90
C LYS A 214 4.32 -13.39 22.63
N LEU A 215 5.38 -14.14 22.34
CA LEU A 215 5.36 -15.15 21.29
C LEU A 215 5.78 -16.50 21.87
N THR A 216 4.89 -17.47 21.76
CA THR A 216 5.10 -18.86 22.18
C THR A 216 5.30 -19.79 20.97
N GLU A 217 5.86 -20.97 21.19
CA GLU A 217 6.07 -21.99 20.13
C GLU A 217 4.76 -22.33 19.38
N ASP A 218 3.66 -22.49 20.13
CA ASP A 218 2.35 -22.83 19.57
C ASP A 218 1.78 -21.67 18.73
N GLU A 219 1.96 -20.43 19.15
CA GLU A 219 1.54 -19.26 18.37
C GLU A 219 2.33 -19.12 17.09
N LEU A 220 3.65 -19.32 17.12
CA LEU A 220 4.49 -19.29 15.92
C LEU A 220 4.06 -20.37 14.92
N SER A 221 3.74 -21.57 15.41
CA SER A 221 3.24 -22.68 14.59
C SER A 221 1.86 -22.39 13.99
N ARG A 222 0.95 -21.80 14.77
CA ARG A 222 -0.36 -21.33 14.28
C ARG A 222 -0.24 -20.18 13.29
N PHE A 223 0.70 -19.27 13.52
CA PHE A 223 1.00 -18.17 12.62
C PHE A 223 1.49 -18.71 11.28
N ASP A 224 2.41 -19.68 11.26
CA ASP A 224 2.86 -20.33 10.02
C ASP A 224 1.69 -20.99 9.27
N TYR A 225 0.83 -21.72 9.99
CA TYR A 225 -0.38 -22.30 9.41
C TYR A 225 -1.32 -21.25 8.83
N LYS A 226 -1.52 -20.11 9.52
CA LYS A 226 -2.30 -18.98 9.02
C LYS A 226 -1.69 -18.43 7.72
N MET A 227 -0.37 -18.25 7.69
CA MET A 227 0.35 -17.76 6.51
C MET A 227 0.20 -18.68 5.30
N LEU A 228 0.25 -19.99 5.52
CA LEU A 228 -0.01 -20.99 4.47
C LEU A 228 -1.47 -20.96 4.02
N LYS A 229 -2.42 -20.91 4.96
CA LYS A 229 -3.86 -21.01 4.66
C LYS A 229 -4.41 -19.77 3.96
N GLU A 230 -4.04 -18.57 4.42
CA GLU A 230 -4.56 -17.30 3.90
C GLU A 230 -3.80 -16.81 2.67
N PHE A 231 -2.47 -16.97 2.66
CA PHE A 231 -1.61 -16.38 1.63
C PHE A 231 -0.95 -17.42 0.72
N GLY A 232 -1.03 -18.72 1.04
CA GLY A 232 -0.30 -19.76 0.32
C GLY A 232 1.22 -19.67 0.52
N LYS A 233 1.68 -18.96 1.57
CA LYS A 233 3.09 -18.78 1.87
C LYS A 233 3.59 -19.99 2.66
N ALA A 234 4.28 -20.89 1.95
CA ALA A 234 4.97 -22.03 2.54
C ALA A 234 6.46 -21.70 2.79
N TRP A 235 7.11 -22.55 3.60
CA TRP A 235 8.55 -22.59 3.69
C TRP A 235 9.20 -22.85 2.33
N PRO A 236 10.38 -22.26 2.05
CA PRO A 236 11.05 -22.44 0.77
C PRO A 236 11.58 -23.87 0.58
N ASN A 237 11.99 -24.54 1.67
CA ASN A 237 12.31 -25.96 1.70
C ASN A 237 11.11 -26.72 2.28
N ALA A 238 10.65 -27.76 1.57
CA ALA A 238 9.49 -28.56 1.94
C ALA A 238 9.75 -29.53 3.09
N ASP A 239 11.03 -29.83 3.36
CA ASP A 239 11.44 -30.75 4.42
C ASP A 239 11.52 -30.05 5.79
N ILE A 240 11.31 -28.73 5.85
CA ILE A 240 11.26 -27.98 7.10
C ILE A 240 9.96 -28.36 7.86
N ASP A 241 10.15 -28.98 9.02
CA ASP A 241 9.07 -29.15 10.01
C ASP A 241 8.79 -27.83 10.74
N THR A 242 7.51 -27.46 10.82
CA THR A 242 7.07 -26.18 11.37
C THR A 242 7.30 -26.10 12.88
N VAL A 243 7.11 -27.21 13.59
CA VAL A 243 7.33 -27.28 15.04
C VAL A 243 8.82 -27.10 15.36
N THR A 244 9.68 -27.80 14.63
CA THR A 244 11.13 -27.68 14.76
C THR A 244 11.62 -26.27 14.43
N ALA A 245 11.08 -25.65 13.37
CA ALA A 245 11.39 -24.26 13.02
C ALA A 245 10.94 -23.28 14.12
N SER A 246 9.75 -23.46 14.71
CA SER A 246 9.26 -22.64 15.82
C SER A 246 10.15 -22.75 17.06
N LYS A 247 10.58 -23.97 17.42
CA LYS A 247 11.52 -24.18 18.54
C LYS A 247 12.86 -23.50 18.30
N TYR A 248 13.40 -23.62 17.09
CA TYR A 248 14.63 -22.93 16.71
C TYR A 248 14.45 -21.41 16.79
N TYR A 249 13.30 -20.89 16.37
CA TYR A 249 12.96 -19.48 16.45
C TYR A 249 12.96 -18.97 17.90
N ILE A 250 12.31 -19.68 18.83
CA ILE A 250 12.37 -19.37 20.25
C ILE A 250 13.83 -19.33 20.72
N LYS A 251 14.60 -20.40 20.53
CA LYS A 251 16.03 -20.47 20.92
C LYS A 251 16.90 -19.32 20.36
N TYR A 252 16.54 -18.78 19.20
CA TYR A 252 17.29 -17.69 18.56
C TYR A 252 16.99 -16.33 19.21
N PHE A 253 15.76 -16.10 19.63
CA PHE A 253 15.26 -14.81 20.11
C PHE A 253 15.17 -14.70 21.63
N ASP A 254 14.84 -15.80 22.30
CA ASP A 254 14.69 -15.93 23.75
C ASP A 254 16.05 -15.79 24.44
N ALA A 255 16.29 -14.64 25.06
CA ALA A 255 17.58 -14.29 25.64
C ALA A 255 17.71 -14.75 27.09
N ASN A 256 16.60 -14.80 27.81
CA ASN A 256 16.55 -15.22 29.21
C ASN A 256 16.31 -16.74 29.38
N ASN A 257 16.04 -17.45 28.28
CA ASN A 257 15.71 -18.88 28.20
C ASN A 257 14.44 -19.26 28.97
N ASP A 258 13.44 -18.39 29.02
CA ASP A 258 12.15 -18.67 29.67
C ASP A 258 11.14 -19.39 28.75
N GLY A 259 11.52 -19.62 27.49
CA GLY A 259 10.72 -20.29 26.47
C GLY A 259 9.70 -19.38 25.76
N ILE A 260 9.71 -18.08 26.06
CA ILE A 260 8.77 -17.09 25.56
C ILE A 260 9.57 -15.91 25.00
N ILE A 261 9.21 -15.42 23.81
CA ILE A 261 9.84 -14.21 23.29
C ILE A 261 9.01 -13.00 23.68
N ASN A 262 9.58 -12.09 24.45
CA ASN A 262 8.98 -10.79 24.70
C ASN A 262 9.38 -9.73 23.65
N ILE A 263 8.66 -8.61 23.63
CA ILE A 263 8.93 -7.50 22.69
C ILE A 263 10.35 -6.92 22.82
N TYR A 264 10.92 -6.92 24.02
CA TYR A 264 12.25 -6.37 24.29
C TYR A 264 13.37 -7.25 23.73
N GLU A 265 13.27 -8.56 23.94
CA GLU A 265 14.14 -9.59 23.38
C GLU A 265 14.10 -9.56 21.86
N PHE A 266 12.88 -9.59 21.30
CA PHE A 266 12.67 -9.48 19.87
C PHE A 266 13.37 -8.23 19.30
N LYS A 267 13.14 -7.07 19.91
CA LYS A 267 13.74 -5.80 19.50
C LYS A 267 15.25 -5.77 19.64
N TYR A 268 15.78 -6.35 20.71
CA TYR A 268 17.22 -6.44 20.95
C TYR A 268 17.91 -7.26 19.84
N ILE A 269 17.38 -8.45 19.56
CA ILE A 269 17.96 -9.36 18.56
C ILE A 269 17.83 -8.81 17.15
N PHE A 270 16.68 -8.23 16.79
CA PHE A 270 16.52 -7.55 15.49
C PHE A 270 17.52 -6.41 15.32
N LYS A 271 17.70 -5.55 16.33
CA LYS A 271 18.67 -4.43 16.28
C LYS A 271 20.10 -4.94 16.13
N ARG A 272 20.46 -5.96 16.91
CA ARG A 272 21.77 -6.63 16.83
C ARG A 272 22.03 -7.13 15.41
N ASP A 273 21.12 -7.92 14.87
CA ASP A 273 21.26 -8.53 13.56
C ASP A 273 21.32 -7.49 12.44
N MET A 274 20.47 -6.47 12.47
CA MET A 274 20.53 -5.37 11.51
C MET A 274 21.87 -4.63 11.55
N SER A 275 22.49 -4.50 12.72
CA SER A 275 23.82 -3.88 12.86
C SER A 275 24.92 -4.75 12.24
N ILE A 276 24.85 -6.07 12.43
CA ILE A 276 25.77 -7.06 11.84
C ILE A 276 25.61 -7.10 10.32
N MET A 277 24.37 -7.15 9.82
CA MET A 277 24.09 -7.09 8.39
C MET A 277 24.67 -5.82 7.76
N LYS A 278 24.53 -4.67 8.44
CA LYS A 278 25.08 -3.39 7.96
C LYS A 278 26.61 -3.39 7.92
N SER A 279 27.28 -4.04 8.88
CA SER A 279 28.74 -4.13 8.90
C SER A 279 29.27 -5.07 7.82
N LYS A 280 28.67 -6.26 7.64
CA LYS A 280 29.06 -7.24 6.61
C LYS A 280 28.84 -6.73 5.18
N ARG A 281 27.77 -5.95 4.96
CA ARG A 281 27.43 -5.41 3.64
C ARG A 281 28.43 -4.40 3.08
N LYS A 282 29.22 -3.74 3.94
CA LYS A 282 30.27 -2.79 3.50
C LYS A 282 31.44 -3.49 2.79
N ASN A 283 31.61 -4.80 3.01
CA ASN A 283 32.83 -5.52 2.65
C ASN A 283 32.63 -6.60 1.58
N LYS A 284 31.50 -6.65 0.86
CA LYS A 284 31.15 -7.82 0.02
C LYS A 284 30.72 -7.50 -1.42
N GLU A 285 31.14 -8.40 -2.31
CA GLU A 285 30.69 -8.55 -3.70
C GLU A 285 29.19 -8.90 -3.79
N LYS A 286 28.64 -8.85 -5.01
CA LYS A 286 27.21 -9.09 -5.26
C LYS A 286 26.87 -10.58 -5.06
N ILE A 287 26.52 -10.96 -3.84
CA ILE A 287 26.06 -12.31 -3.49
C ILE A 287 24.67 -12.54 -4.08
N GLU A 288 24.50 -13.69 -4.73
CA GLU A 288 23.23 -14.13 -5.29
C GLU A 288 22.37 -14.78 -4.20
N GLY A 289 21.14 -14.29 -4.03
CA GLY A 289 20.22 -14.81 -3.03
C GLY A 289 19.04 -13.87 -2.77
N ARG A 290 18.15 -14.29 -1.88
CA ARG A 290 16.98 -13.51 -1.46
C ARG A 290 17.35 -12.63 -0.29
N LYS A 291 16.83 -11.40 -0.26
CA LYS A 291 17.00 -10.55 0.94
C LYS A 291 16.26 -11.19 2.11
N ARG A 292 16.87 -11.18 3.31
CA ARG A 292 16.26 -11.66 4.55
C ARG A 292 14.91 -10.99 4.82
N ASP A 293 13.92 -11.79 5.18
CA ASP A 293 12.54 -11.35 5.46
C ASP A 293 12.31 -11.30 6.98
N PRO A 294 11.62 -10.26 7.51
CA PRO A 294 11.50 -9.94 8.94
C PRO A 294 10.56 -10.85 9.76
N GLY A 295 9.96 -11.88 9.19
CA GLY A 295 9.04 -12.78 9.91
C GLY A 295 9.72 -14.04 10.45
N LEU A 296 8.97 -15.16 10.49
CA LEU A 296 9.52 -16.48 10.84
C LEU A 296 10.77 -16.86 10.04
N GLN A 297 10.83 -16.47 8.76
CA GLN A 297 11.96 -16.76 7.87
C GLN A 297 13.24 -15.99 8.20
N TRP A 298 13.25 -15.12 9.22
CA TRP A 298 14.45 -14.42 9.69
C TRP A 298 15.59 -15.37 10.03
N ILE A 299 15.25 -16.54 10.58
CA ILE A 299 16.19 -17.57 11.03
C ILE A 299 16.89 -18.33 9.90
N LEU A 300 16.51 -18.11 8.63
CA LEU A 300 17.09 -18.82 7.48
C LEU A 300 18.45 -18.27 7.03
N ASP A 301 18.83 -17.07 7.45
CA ASP A 301 20.14 -16.49 7.13
C ASP A 301 21.07 -16.73 8.32
N TYR A 302 21.73 -17.89 8.31
CA TYR A 302 22.55 -18.36 9.43
C TYR A 302 23.81 -17.52 9.62
N ASN A 303 24.30 -16.95 8.53
CA ASN A 303 25.55 -16.21 8.53
C ASN A 303 25.34 -14.70 8.85
N ASN A 304 24.09 -14.22 8.92
CA ASN A 304 23.73 -12.84 9.30
C ASN A 304 24.30 -11.76 8.36
N ASP A 305 24.41 -12.05 7.08
CA ASP A 305 24.83 -11.07 6.06
C ASP A 305 23.66 -10.37 5.34
N GLY A 306 22.43 -10.77 5.63
CA GLY A 306 21.21 -10.19 5.11
C GLY A 306 20.71 -10.80 3.81
N ILE A 307 21.37 -11.85 3.31
CA ILE A 307 21.03 -12.56 2.09
C ILE A 307 20.87 -14.05 2.41
N VAL A 308 19.66 -14.57 2.21
CA VAL A 308 19.37 -15.99 2.26
C VAL A 308 19.73 -16.61 0.91
N THR A 309 20.75 -17.45 0.93
CA THR A 309 21.23 -18.21 -0.24
C THR A 309 20.42 -19.51 -0.43
N VAL A 310 20.55 -20.13 -1.60
CA VAL A 310 19.93 -21.45 -1.87
C VAL A 310 20.49 -22.52 -0.95
N GLN A 311 21.80 -22.49 -0.67
CA GLN A 311 22.47 -23.43 0.22
C GLN A 311 21.93 -23.36 1.66
N GLU A 312 21.61 -22.17 2.15
CA GLU A 312 21.01 -22.01 3.48
C GLU A 312 19.59 -22.59 3.52
N ILE A 313 18.80 -22.38 2.46
CA ILE A 313 17.46 -22.97 2.34
C ILE A 313 17.52 -24.50 2.32
N ASP A 314 18.43 -25.07 1.53
CA ASP A 314 18.54 -26.52 1.34
C ASP A 314 19.01 -27.26 2.60
N ASN A 315 19.77 -26.60 3.49
CA ASN A 315 20.27 -27.19 4.73
C ASN A 315 19.42 -26.86 5.96
N ALA A 316 18.29 -26.18 5.78
CA ALA A 316 17.53 -25.61 6.87
C ALA A 316 16.91 -26.65 7.83
N ASP A 317 16.45 -27.78 7.28
CA ASP A 317 15.93 -28.94 8.02
C ASP A 317 16.94 -29.41 9.08
N LYS A 318 18.19 -29.65 8.66
CA LYS A 318 19.27 -30.13 9.53
C LYS A 318 19.72 -29.09 10.54
N ILE A 319 19.76 -27.82 10.13
CA ILE A 319 20.24 -26.75 10.99
C ILE A 319 19.24 -26.47 12.12
N PHE A 320 17.94 -26.57 11.86
CA PHE A 320 16.91 -26.32 12.87
C PHE A 320 16.87 -27.39 13.97
N GLU A 321 17.41 -28.59 13.73
CA GLU A 321 17.60 -29.61 14.77
C GLU A 321 18.72 -29.25 15.76
N VAL A 322 19.67 -28.41 15.33
CA VAL A 322 20.84 -27.99 16.12
C VAL A 322 20.55 -26.64 16.80
N ASN A 323 21.37 -26.27 17.79
CA ASN A 323 21.27 -24.95 18.40
C ASN A 323 21.72 -23.85 17.44
N PRO A 324 21.12 -22.64 17.53
CA PRO A 324 21.49 -21.55 16.65
C PRO A 324 22.97 -21.17 16.75
N ALA A 325 23.58 -20.89 15.60
CA ALA A 325 24.98 -20.48 15.52
C ALA A 325 25.25 -19.15 16.26
N ILE A 326 24.24 -18.29 16.37
CA ILE A 326 24.30 -17.02 17.09
C ILE A 326 23.21 -17.05 18.15
N LEU A 327 23.62 -17.32 19.39
CA LEU A 327 22.72 -17.24 20.52
C LEU A 327 22.46 -15.77 20.91
N PRO A 328 21.32 -15.47 21.54
CA PRO A 328 20.91 -14.11 21.89
C PRO A 328 21.92 -13.36 22.77
N GLY A 329 22.72 -14.08 23.58
CA GLY A 329 23.73 -13.55 24.49
C GLY A 329 23.12 -13.11 25.82
N GLU A 330 23.77 -13.40 26.94
CA GLU A 330 23.21 -13.31 28.30
C GLU A 330 22.94 -11.90 28.85
N LYS A 331 23.02 -10.82 28.04
CA LYS A 331 22.93 -9.44 28.53
C LYS A 331 21.75 -8.68 27.93
N ILE A 332 20.55 -9.08 28.32
CA ILE A 332 19.43 -8.15 28.39
C ILE A 332 19.17 -7.92 29.88
N LYS A 333 19.86 -6.95 30.47
CA LYS A 333 19.32 -6.34 31.68
C LYS A 333 18.07 -5.62 31.21
N GLU A 334 16.91 -6.03 31.70
CA GLU A 334 15.71 -5.22 31.66
C GLU A 334 16.14 -3.78 31.98
N GLU A 335 16.03 -2.88 31.00
CA GLU A 335 15.95 -1.46 31.33
C GLU A 335 14.60 -1.33 32.06
N LEU A 336 14.67 -1.55 33.38
CA LEU A 336 13.63 -1.28 34.37
C LEU A 336 13.18 0.18 34.32
#